data_AF-A0A0F2QTC3-F1
#
_entry.id   AF-A0A0F2QTC3-F1
#
_cell.length_a   1.000
_cell.length_b   1.000
_cell.length_c   1.000
_cell.angle_alpha   90.00
_cell.angle_beta   90.00
_cell.angle_gamma   90.00
#
_symmetry.space_group_name_H-M   'P 1'
#
loop_
_entity.id
_entity.type
_entity.pdbx_description
1 polymer ?
#
loop_
_entity_poly.entity_id
_entity_poly.type
_entity_poly.pdbx_seq_one_letter_code
_entity_poly.pdbx_strand_id
1 'polypeptide(L)'
;MQSKAKEVFLPIEDQLNATSEWVPNIQDIDWTAFPDINPEKQPGIVCPCCGQALFDPAFLRQLEGVYRAVPFKILGGYRCHKADAAMFPDRPATDCAGRASHLKGIAVDIEASDLNRADLIRALLHAGFDRIGIGSFAEGPGFIHVDGNRAVSTGVAWLCCIGNKSAHDRLGIENAKVRFKIVSSHLARGTKIFDMRPNYLLTDNGTSIGNFPTPAEITRETARREREQLRKEEAENQRADIGHALTKERLKAALLAAVYRDKLSHEEALGQFAKDNNLSRAQVDRLAAGIEI
;
A
#
# COMPACT_ATOMS: atom_id res chain seq x y z
N MET A 1 22.71 -32.61 -38.69
CA MET A 1 21.59 -32.96 -37.79
C MET A 1 22.06 -32.76 -36.36
N GLN A 2 21.78 -31.60 -35.76
CA GLN A 2 22.12 -31.36 -34.35
C GLN A 2 21.04 -32.03 -33.49
N SER A 3 21.43 -33.04 -32.71
CA SER A 3 20.56 -33.67 -31.73
C SER A 3 20.32 -32.69 -30.59
N LYS A 4 19.07 -32.23 -30.46
CA LYS A 4 18.63 -31.51 -29.25
C LYS A 4 18.69 -32.48 -28.08
N ALA A 5 19.54 -32.19 -27.10
CA ALA A 5 19.55 -32.87 -25.82
C ALA A 5 18.14 -32.76 -25.20
N LYS A 6 17.57 -33.90 -24.81
CA LYS A 6 16.36 -33.96 -24.00
C LYS A 6 16.74 -33.41 -22.61
N GLU A 7 16.23 -32.24 -22.26
CA GLU A 7 16.28 -31.79 -20.86
C GLU A 7 15.53 -32.80 -20.00
N VAL A 8 16.25 -33.45 -19.09
CA VAL A 8 15.69 -34.33 -18.08
C VAL A 8 15.18 -33.43 -16.97
N PHE A 9 13.86 -33.24 -16.90
CA PHE A 9 13.22 -32.59 -15.75
C PHE A 9 13.42 -33.49 -14.52
N LEU A 10 14.11 -32.97 -13.51
CA LEU A 10 14.23 -33.65 -12.22
C LEU A 10 12.83 -33.76 -11.55
N PRO A 11 12.57 -34.83 -10.76
CA PRO A 11 11.38 -34.94 -9.93
C PRO A 11 11.20 -33.69 -9.05
N ILE A 12 9.94 -33.30 -8.80
CA ILE A 12 9.58 -32.09 -8.03
C ILE A 12 10.26 -32.07 -6.64
N GLU A 13 10.43 -33.24 -6.04
CA GLU A 13 11.07 -33.42 -4.73
C GLU A 13 12.55 -33.01 -4.73
N ASP A 14 13.27 -33.24 -5.83
CA ASP A 14 14.70 -32.93 -5.94
C ASP A 14 14.96 -31.43 -6.22
N GLN A 15 13.99 -30.73 -6.80
CA GLN A 15 14.12 -29.28 -7.08
C GLN A 15 13.87 -28.40 -5.84
N LEU A 16 13.18 -28.93 -4.82
CA LEU A 16 12.84 -28.21 -3.60
C LEU A 16 13.90 -28.36 -2.48
N ASN A 17 14.80 -29.33 -2.57
CA ASN A 17 15.72 -29.74 -1.49
C ASN A 17 17.12 -29.10 -1.52
N ALA A 18 17.43 -28.20 -2.46
CA ALA A 18 18.79 -27.73 -2.69
C ALA A 18 19.32 -26.63 -1.74
N THR A 19 18.50 -26.09 -0.82
CA THR A 19 18.98 -25.15 0.21
C THR A 19 18.39 -25.49 1.57
N SER A 20 19.22 -25.49 2.62
CA SER A 20 18.87 -25.85 4.01
C SER A 20 18.01 -24.78 4.73
N GLU A 21 17.17 -24.07 3.99
CA GLU A 21 16.30 -22.99 4.45
C GLU A 21 14.85 -23.45 4.38
N TRP A 22 14.09 -23.20 5.44
CA TRP A 22 12.63 -23.35 5.57
C TRP A 22 11.92 -23.89 4.31
N VAL A 23 11.62 -25.20 4.33
CA VAL A 23 10.83 -25.85 3.29
C VAL A 23 9.37 -25.79 3.71
N PRO A 24 8.49 -25.07 2.98
CA PRO A 24 7.07 -25.09 3.28
C PRO A 24 6.56 -26.52 3.15
N ASN A 25 5.70 -26.96 4.08
CA ASN A 25 5.04 -28.25 3.99
C ASN A 25 3.90 -28.16 2.97
N ILE A 26 4.28 -28.12 1.69
CA ILE A 26 3.35 -28.07 0.57
C ILE A 26 2.78 -29.46 0.41
N GLN A 27 1.51 -29.62 0.76
CA GLN A 27 0.79 -30.88 0.69
C GLN A 27 -0.60 -30.65 0.08
N ASP A 28 -1.25 -31.74 -0.31
CA ASP A 28 -2.68 -31.69 -0.59
C ASP A 28 -3.41 -31.18 0.67
N ILE A 29 -4.23 -30.15 0.46
CA ILE A 29 -4.95 -29.49 1.54
C ILE A 29 -6.27 -30.22 1.78
N ASP A 30 -6.53 -30.55 3.04
CA ASP A 30 -7.89 -30.87 3.48
C ASP A 30 -8.71 -29.57 3.51
N TRP A 31 -9.41 -29.30 2.40
CA TRP A 31 -10.21 -28.10 2.22
C TRP A 31 -11.40 -27.99 3.18
N THR A 32 -11.76 -29.08 3.87
CA THR A 32 -12.81 -29.02 4.91
C THR A 32 -12.39 -28.17 6.12
N ALA A 33 -11.08 -28.01 6.34
CA ALA A 33 -10.54 -27.13 7.37
C ALA A 33 -10.60 -25.63 7.00
N PHE A 34 -10.90 -25.30 5.74
CA PHE A 34 -10.90 -23.94 5.19
C PHE A 34 -12.24 -23.63 4.49
N PRO A 35 -13.34 -23.55 5.24
CA PRO A 35 -14.67 -23.39 4.66
C PRO A 35 -14.82 -22.12 3.82
N ASP A 36 -14.05 -21.07 4.06
CA ASP A 36 -14.21 -19.78 3.35
C ASP A 36 -13.19 -19.57 2.22
N ILE A 37 -11.99 -20.14 2.35
CA ILE A 37 -10.93 -20.09 1.33
C ILE A 37 -10.68 -21.50 0.81
N ASN A 38 -11.51 -21.92 -0.15
CA ASN A 38 -11.38 -23.19 -0.85
C ASN A 38 -11.60 -23.03 -2.36
N PRO A 39 -11.27 -24.04 -3.19
CA PRO A 39 -11.33 -23.93 -4.65
C PRO A 39 -12.71 -23.58 -5.21
N GLU A 40 -13.79 -23.99 -4.54
CA GLU A 40 -15.16 -23.71 -4.98
C GLU A 40 -15.52 -22.23 -4.78
N LYS A 41 -15.16 -21.66 -3.62
CA LYS A 41 -15.45 -20.26 -3.28
C LYS A 41 -14.42 -19.27 -3.83
N GLN A 42 -13.17 -19.71 -3.97
CA GLN A 42 -12.02 -18.90 -4.34
C GLN A 42 -11.25 -19.59 -5.48
N PRO A 43 -11.79 -19.60 -6.72
CA PRO A 43 -11.15 -20.31 -7.83
C PRO A 43 -9.73 -19.81 -8.14
N GLY A 44 -9.40 -18.56 -7.78
CA GLY A 44 -8.07 -18.00 -7.96
C GLY A 44 -6.96 -18.66 -7.12
N ILE A 45 -7.29 -19.52 -6.15
CA ILE A 45 -6.26 -20.29 -5.42
C ILE A 45 -5.71 -21.47 -6.22
N VAL A 46 -6.44 -21.88 -7.26
CA VAL A 46 -6.08 -23.02 -8.10
C VAL A 46 -5.12 -22.59 -9.19
N CYS A 47 -4.06 -23.38 -9.38
CA CYS A 47 -3.11 -23.19 -10.46
C CYS A 47 -3.83 -23.34 -11.82
N PRO A 48 -3.80 -22.33 -12.69
CA PRO A 48 -4.52 -22.36 -13.97
C PRO A 48 -3.96 -23.40 -14.96
N CYS A 49 -2.74 -23.91 -14.73
CA CYS A 49 -2.10 -24.87 -15.61
C CYS A 49 -2.49 -26.33 -15.31
N CYS A 50 -2.57 -26.71 -14.03
CA CYS A 50 -2.71 -28.11 -13.63
C CYS A 50 -3.90 -28.38 -12.72
N GLY A 51 -4.65 -27.36 -12.30
CA GLY A 51 -5.78 -27.53 -11.39
C GLY A 51 -5.40 -27.82 -9.94
N GLN A 52 -4.10 -27.84 -9.62
CA GLN A 52 -3.62 -28.06 -8.25
C GLN A 52 -3.72 -26.79 -7.41
N ALA A 53 -3.89 -26.95 -6.10
CA ALA A 53 -3.91 -25.85 -5.13
C ALA A 53 -3.08 -26.26 -3.90
N LEU A 54 -1.76 -26.22 -4.05
CA LEU A 54 -0.86 -26.67 -3.00
C LEU A 54 -0.42 -25.47 -2.13
N PHE A 55 -0.65 -25.56 -0.82
CA PHE A 55 -0.40 -24.46 0.10
C PHE A 55 0.25 -24.92 1.40
N ASP A 56 0.85 -23.98 2.12
CA ASP A 56 1.17 -24.14 3.53
C ASP A 56 -0.12 -23.97 4.37
N PRO A 57 -0.53 -24.96 5.18
CA PRO A 57 -1.75 -24.88 5.96
C PRO A 57 -1.76 -23.75 7.01
N ALA A 58 -0.59 -23.36 7.55
CA ALA A 58 -0.50 -22.26 8.50
C ALA A 58 -0.71 -20.91 7.80
N PHE A 59 -0.17 -20.76 6.58
CA PHE A 59 -0.44 -19.61 5.73
C PHE A 59 -1.94 -19.47 5.43
N LEU A 60 -2.61 -20.56 5.03
CA LEU A 60 -4.05 -20.55 4.77
C LEU A 60 -4.88 -20.22 6.01
N ARG A 61 -4.53 -20.76 7.19
CA ARG A 61 -5.25 -20.44 8.44
C ARG A 61 -5.17 -18.94 8.77
N GLN A 62 -3.99 -18.35 8.58
CA GLN A 62 -3.78 -16.93 8.80
C GLN A 62 -4.60 -16.10 7.80
N LEU A 63 -4.60 -16.50 6.52
CA LEU A 63 -5.35 -15.84 5.46
C LEU A 63 -6.87 -15.94 5.64
N GLU A 64 -7.38 -17.08 6.11
CA GLU A 64 -8.81 -17.26 6.40
C GLU A 64 -9.29 -16.35 7.53
N GLY A 65 -8.46 -16.13 8.55
CA GLY A 65 -8.72 -15.13 9.58
C GLY A 65 -8.88 -13.72 9.01
N VAL A 66 -8.06 -13.35 8.02
CA VAL A 66 -8.18 -12.06 7.31
C VAL A 66 -9.49 -12.02 6.51
N TYR A 67 -9.80 -13.09 5.78
CA TYR A 67 -11.01 -13.15 4.95
C TYR A 67 -12.29 -12.98 5.76
N ARG A 68 -12.37 -13.58 6.96
CA ARG A 68 -13.51 -13.43 7.86
C ARG A 68 -13.67 -12.00 8.39
N ALA A 69 -12.57 -11.26 8.51
CA ALA A 69 -12.60 -9.85 8.92
C ALA A 69 -12.93 -8.91 7.75
N VAL A 70 -12.37 -9.18 6.57
CA VAL A 70 -12.54 -8.39 5.35
C VAL A 70 -12.65 -9.36 4.18
N PRO A 71 -13.86 -9.68 3.69
CA PRO A 71 -14.03 -10.57 2.55
C PRO A 71 -13.38 -10.01 1.29
N PHE A 72 -12.66 -10.86 0.55
CA PHE A 72 -11.93 -10.45 -0.66
C PHE A 72 -11.93 -11.54 -1.74
N LYS A 73 -11.57 -11.18 -2.97
CA LYS A 73 -11.40 -12.14 -4.07
C LYS A 73 -9.92 -12.45 -4.27
N ILE A 74 -9.57 -13.74 -4.29
CA ILE A 74 -8.22 -14.16 -4.66
C ILE A 74 -8.11 -14.20 -6.20
N LEU A 75 -7.13 -13.48 -6.74
CA LEU A 75 -6.83 -13.41 -8.17
C LEU A 75 -5.79 -14.45 -8.59
N GLY A 76 -4.86 -14.79 -7.70
CA GLY A 76 -3.82 -15.78 -7.98
C GLY A 76 -3.21 -16.36 -6.71
N GLY A 77 -3.22 -17.68 -6.58
CA GLY A 77 -2.66 -18.41 -5.46
C GLY A 77 -1.47 -19.26 -5.88
N TYR A 78 -1.51 -20.57 -5.61
CA TYR A 78 -0.45 -21.50 -5.97
C TYR A 78 -0.20 -21.50 -7.48
N ARG A 79 1.08 -21.50 -7.87
CA ARG A 79 1.50 -21.69 -9.27
C ARG A 79 2.46 -22.87 -9.35
N CYS A 80 2.26 -23.75 -10.32
CA CYS A 80 3.31 -24.71 -10.69
C CYS A 80 4.36 -24.01 -11.57
N HIS A 81 5.54 -24.62 -11.71
CA HIS A 81 6.63 -24.07 -12.54
C HIS A 81 6.19 -23.72 -13.97
N LYS A 82 5.33 -24.53 -14.58
CA LYS A 82 4.80 -24.28 -15.92
C LYS A 82 3.91 -23.04 -15.98
N ALA A 83 3.04 -22.84 -14.98
CA ALA A 83 2.21 -21.64 -14.89
C ALA A 83 3.05 -20.38 -14.64
N ASP A 84 4.04 -20.47 -13.76
CA ASP A 84 4.94 -19.34 -13.47
C ASP A 84 5.79 -18.95 -14.69
N ALA A 85 6.36 -19.93 -15.39
CA ALA A 85 7.12 -19.71 -16.61
C ALA A 85 6.27 -19.11 -17.74
N ALA A 86 5.00 -19.53 -17.87
CA ALA A 86 4.07 -18.96 -18.85
C ALA A 86 3.70 -17.50 -18.53
N MET A 87 3.58 -17.16 -17.25
CA MET A 87 3.24 -15.81 -16.80
C MET A 87 4.44 -14.85 -16.92
N PHE A 88 5.66 -15.36 -16.81
CA PHE A 88 6.90 -14.57 -16.85
C PHE A 88 7.97 -15.21 -17.77
N PRO A 89 7.71 -15.28 -19.09
CA PRO A 89 8.60 -15.99 -20.02
C PRO A 89 10.01 -15.41 -20.09
N ASP A 90 10.16 -14.10 -19.86
CA ASP A 90 11.43 -13.39 -19.97
C ASP A 90 12.19 -13.26 -18.64
N ARG A 91 11.76 -13.95 -17.58
CA ARG A 91 12.36 -13.81 -16.24
C ARG A 91 12.56 -15.17 -15.57
N PRO A 92 13.78 -15.58 -15.19
CA PRO A 92 13.98 -16.82 -14.45
C PRO A 92 13.27 -16.76 -13.10
N ALA A 93 12.64 -17.85 -12.65
CA ALA A 93 11.81 -17.89 -11.44
C ALA A 93 12.47 -17.30 -10.18
N THR A 94 13.80 -17.31 -10.10
CA THR A 94 14.63 -16.78 -9.03
C THR A 94 14.62 -15.24 -8.89
N ASP A 95 14.29 -14.50 -9.94
CA ASP A 95 14.56 -13.05 -9.99
C ASP A 95 13.53 -12.17 -9.28
N CYS A 96 12.44 -12.73 -8.76
CA CYS A 96 11.49 -11.98 -7.95
C CYS A 96 11.08 -12.80 -6.73
N ALA A 97 11.47 -12.33 -5.54
CA ALA A 97 11.20 -13.01 -4.27
C ALA A 97 9.73 -13.41 -4.08
N GLY A 98 8.78 -12.61 -4.56
CA GLY A 98 7.34 -12.93 -4.49
C GLY A 98 6.89 -14.07 -5.41
N ARG A 99 7.58 -14.32 -6.54
CA ARG A 99 7.21 -15.44 -7.46
C ARG A 99 7.53 -16.80 -6.85
N ALA A 100 8.71 -16.90 -6.23
CA ALA A 100 9.11 -18.10 -5.52
C ALA A 100 8.10 -18.45 -4.40
N SER A 101 7.45 -17.44 -3.80
CA SER A 101 6.43 -17.66 -2.78
C SER A 101 5.13 -18.28 -3.33
N HIS A 102 4.71 -17.97 -4.57
CA HIS A 102 3.58 -18.66 -5.20
C HIS A 102 3.88 -20.12 -5.52
N LEU A 103 5.11 -20.42 -5.99
CA LEU A 103 5.59 -21.79 -6.19
C LEU A 103 5.61 -22.59 -4.88
N LYS A 104 5.78 -21.88 -3.77
CA LYS A 104 5.85 -22.43 -2.42
C LYS A 104 4.51 -22.51 -1.69
N GLY A 105 3.40 -22.08 -2.31
CA GLY A 105 2.09 -22.12 -1.66
C GLY A 105 1.96 -21.21 -0.45
N ILE A 106 2.70 -20.10 -0.43
CA ILE A 106 2.81 -19.15 0.69
C ILE A 106 2.61 -17.71 0.22
N ALA A 107 2.00 -17.52 -0.95
CA ALA A 107 1.61 -16.21 -1.43
C ALA A 107 0.27 -16.24 -2.15
N VAL A 108 -0.45 -15.13 -2.06
CA VAL A 108 -1.68 -14.87 -2.81
C VAL A 108 -1.71 -13.44 -3.31
N ASP A 109 -2.27 -13.25 -4.49
CA ASP A 109 -2.65 -11.96 -5.05
C ASP A 109 -4.15 -11.77 -4.80
N ILE A 110 -4.51 -10.70 -4.08
CA ILE A 110 -5.87 -10.40 -3.65
C ILE A 110 -6.37 -9.15 -4.39
N GLU A 111 -7.57 -9.20 -4.95
CA GLU A 111 -8.21 -8.04 -5.60
C GLU A 111 -8.42 -6.90 -4.59
N ALA A 112 -7.95 -5.70 -4.94
CA ALA A 112 -8.02 -4.53 -4.09
C ALA A 112 -8.36 -3.27 -4.89
N SER A 113 -9.61 -2.84 -4.76
CA SER A 113 -10.07 -1.52 -5.20
C SER A 113 -9.53 -0.42 -4.28
N ASP A 114 -9.58 0.84 -4.71
CA ASP A 114 -9.11 1.95 -3.89
C ASP A 114 -9.92 2.10 -2.57
N LEU A 115 -11.20 1.72 -2.58
CA LEU A 115 -12.09 1.84 -1.41
C LEU A 115 -11.78 0.84 -0.29
N ASN A 116 -11.32 -0.37 -0.62
CA ASN A 116 -11.09 -1.44 0.37
C ASN A 116 -9.61 -1.72 0.64
N ARG A 117 -8.68 -1.11 -0.12
CA ARG A 117 -7.24 -1.38 -0.02
C ARG A 117 -6.69 -1.10 1.37
N ALA A 118 -7.06 0.03 1.99
CA ALA A 118 -6.55 0.40 3.31
C ALA A 118 -7.00 -0.59 4.39
N ASP A 119 -8.25 -1.03 4.35
CA ASP A 119 -8.80 -1.96 5.34
C ASP A 119 -8.22 -3.36 5.17
N LEU A 120 -8.05 -3.82 3.93
CA LEU A 120 -7.40 -5.08 3.64
C LEU A 120 -5.94 -5.09 4.09
N ILE A 121 -5.17 -4.02 3.83
CA ILE A 121 -3.79 -3.91 4.33
C ILE A 121 -3.74 -3.95 5.85
N ARG A 122 -4.63 -3.21 6.54
CA ARG A 122 -4.71 -3.25 8.01
C ARG A 122 -5.00 -4.65 8.51
N ALA A 123 -5.99 -5.34 7.94
CA ALA A 123 -6.36 -6.69 8.33
C ALA A 123 -5.20 -7.68 8.12
N LEU A 124 -4.47 -7.58 7.01
CA LEU A 124 -3.28 -8.39 6.72
C LEU A 124 -2.17 -8.16 7.76
N LEU A 125 -1.86 -6.90 8.06
CA LEU A 125 -0.87 -6.54 9.08
C LEU A 125 -1.28 -7.06 10.47
N HIS A 126 -2.55 -6.94 10.83
CA HIS A 126 -3.10 -7.45 12.09
C HIS A 126 -3.03 -8.97 12.18
N ALA A 127 -3.24 -9.68 11.08
CA ALA A 127 -3.07 -11.12 11.04
C ALA A 127 -1.60 -11.54 11.15
N GLY A 128 -0.65 -10.61 10.98
CA GLY A 128 0.79 -10.86 11.10
C GLY A 128 1.49 -11.09 9.75
N PHE A 129 0.87 -10.70 8.63
CA PHE A 129 1.57 -10.59 7.36
C PHE A 129 2.38 -9.29 7.36
N ASP A 130 3.66 -9.38 7.06
CA ASP A 130 4.59 -8.24 7.11
C ASP A 130 5.36 -8.04 5.80
N ARG A 131 4.98 -8.78 4.76
CA ARG A 131 5.48 -8.63 3.39
C ARG A 131 4.32 -8.46 2.43
N ILE A 132 4.11 -7.21 2.02
CA ILE A 132 2.93 -6.80 1.25
C ILE A 132 3.38 -6.08 -0.03
N GLY A 133 3.06 -6.64 -1.19
CA GLY A 133 3.16 -5.95 -2.48
C GLY A 133 1.85 -5.25 -2.82
N ILE A 134 1.91 -4.03 -3.34
CA ILE A 134 0.74 -3.28 -3.81
C ILE A 134 0.89 -3.08 -5.31
N GLY A 135 0.06 -3.73 -6.09
CA GLY A 135 0.08 -3.60 -7.54
C GLY A 135 -1.19 -3.02 -8.12
N SER A 136 -1.08 -2.58 -9.37
CA SER A 136 -2.19 -2.09 -10.17
C SER A 136 -2.11 -2.75 -11.54
N PHE A 137 -3.25 -3.09 -12.12
CA PHE A 137 -3.31 -3.43 -13.53
C PHE A 137 -3.41 -2.16 -14.38
N ALA A 138 -3.16 -2.27 -15.68
CA ALA A 138 -3.34 -1.16 -16.61
C ALA A 138 -4.82 -0.75 -16.69
N GLU A 139 -5.72 -1.72 -16.56
CA GLU A 139 -7.16 -1.55 -16.54
C GLU A 139 -7.74 -2.39 -15.40
N GLY A 140 -8.68 -1.82 -14.64
CA GLY A 140 -9.38 -2.52 -13.55
C GLY A 140 -8.80 -2.27 -12.15
N PRO A 141 -9.36 -2.94 -11.12
CA PRO A 141 -8.93 -2.79 -9.74
C PRO A 141 -7.49 -3.31 -9.58
N GLY A 142 -6.71 -2.68 -8.71
CA GLY A 142 -5.38 -3.21 -8.38
C GLY A 142 -5.45 -4.48 -7.53
N PHE A 143 -4.30 -4.87 -7.00
CA PHE A 143 -4.19 -6.05 -6.16
C PHE A 143 -3.21 -5.84 -5.01
N ILE A 144 -3.37 -6.64 -3.97
CA ILE A 144 -2.43 -6.77 -2.87
C ILE A 144 -1.81 -8.16 -2.94
N HIS A 145 -0.50 -8.21 -3.13
CA HIS A 145 0.31 -9.42 -3.01
C HIS A 145 0.66 -9.65 -1.54
N VAL A 146 0.28 -10.80 -1.00
CA VAL A 146 0.58 -11.21 0.37
C VAL A 146 1.63 -12.30 0.31
N ASP A 147 2.75 -12.11 1.00
CA ASP A 147 3.89 -13.03 0.98
C ASP A 147 4.21 -13.54 2.39
N GLY A 148 4.06 -14.85 2.59
CA GLY A 148 4.35 -15.55 3.85
C GLY A 148 5.81 -15.96 4.02
N ASN A 149 6.68 -15.69 3.05
CA ASN A 149 8.08 -16.10 3.12
C ASN A 149 8.87 -15.23 4.11
N ARG A 150 9.08 -15.78 5.30
CA ARG A 150 9.84 -15.18 6.41
C ARG A 150 11.36 -15.37 6.30
N ALA A 151 11.84 -16.17 5.34
CA ALA A 151 13.27 -16.38 5.14
C ALA A 151 13.96 -15.19 4.44
N VAL A 152 13.17 -14.25 3.90
CA VAL A 152 13.66 -13.03 3.25
C VAL A 152 13.21 -11.79 4.04
N SER A 153 13.49 -10.59 3.51
CA SER A 153 13.25 -9.31 4.21
C SER A 153 11.83 -9.19 4.80
N THR A 154 11.73 -9.03 6.12
CA THR A 154 10.49 -8.83 6.89
C THR A 154 10.15 -7.35 7.06
N GLY A 155 8.89 -7.04 7.37
CA GLY A 155 8.41 -5.66 7.59
C GLY A 155 8.55 -4.75 6.37
N VAL A 156 8.27 -5.26 5.18
CA VAL A 156 8.41 -4.55 3.90
C VAL A 156 7.07 -4.43 3.17
N ALA A 157 6.78 -3.22 2.71
CA ALA A 157 5.78 -2.99 1.67
C ALA A 157 6.47 -2.48 0.39
N TRP A 158 6.04 -2.94 -0.77
CA TRP A 158 6.61 -2.52 -2.06
C TRP A 158 5.54 -2.34 -3.13
N LEU A 159 5.83 -1.54 -4.15
CA LEU A 159 4.98 -1.45 -5.34
C LEU A 159 5.26 -2.65 -6.26
N CYS A 160 4.21 -3.41 -6.57
CA CYS A 160 4.27 -4.61 -7.38
C CYS A 160 3.90 -4.25 -8.83
N CYS A 161 4.90 -4.21 -9.70
CA CYS A 161 4.68 -3.89 -11.11
C CYS A 161 4.39 -5.19 -11.87
N ILE A 162 3.12 -5.53 -12.05
CA ILE A 162 2.68 -6.60 -12.95
C ILE A 162 2.15 -5.95 -14.23
N GLY A 163 2.82 -6.23 -15.35
CA GLY A 163 2.40 -5.77 -16.67
C GLY A 163 3.08 -4.45 -17.08
N ASN A 164 3.75 -4.54 -18.23
CA ASN A 164 4.42 -3.46 -18.96
C ASN A 164 5.73 -2.89 -18.38
N LYS A 165 6.85 -3.33 -18.99
CA LYS A 165 8.06 -2.50 -19.11
C LYS A 165 7.71 -1.06 -19.50
N SER A 166 6.70 -0.89 -20.38
CA SER A 166 6.28 0.44 -20.82
C SER A 166 5.71 1.36 -19.74
N ALA A 167 5.21 0.84 -18.60
CA ALA A 167 4.70 1.70 -17.52
C ALA A 167 5.86 2.33 -16.74
N HIS A 168 6.92 1.56 -16.50
CA HIS A 168 8.20 2.07 -16.00
C HIS A 168 8.82 3.07 -16.98
N ASP A 169 8.86 2.71 -18.27
CA ASP A 169 9.45 3.55 -19.31
C ASP A 169 8.68 4.86 -19.51
N ARG A 170 7.34 4.85 -19.41
CA ARG A 170 6.49 6.06 -19.52
C ARG A 170 6.59 6.98 -18.31
N LEU A 171 6.77 6.44 -17.10
CA LEU A 171 6.88 7.25 -15.89
C LEU A 171 8.30 7.76 -15.64
N GLY A 172 9.28 7.31 -16.42
CA GLY A 172 10.70 7.63 -16.20
C GLY A 172 11.22 7.12 -14.85
N ILE A 173 10.51 6.19 -14.22
CA ILE A 173 10.89 5.59 -12.94
C ILE A 173 11.78 4.39 -13.25
N GLU A 174 13.06 4.65 -13.52
CA GLU A 174 14.10 3.63 -13.65
C GLU A 174 14.16 2.83 -12.35
N ASN A 175 13.58 1.62 -12.34
CA ASN A 175 13.78 0.55 -11.34
C ASN A 175 13.82 0.97 -9.86
N ALA A 176 13.24 2.12 -9.50
CA ALA A 176 13.23 2.59 -8.12
C ALA A 176 12.25 1.69 -7.35
N LYS A 177 12.79 0.65 -6.72
CA LYS A 177 12.07 -0.14 -5.72
C LYS A 177 11.77 0.80 -4.56
N VAL A 178 10.63 1.48 -4.62
CA VAL A 178 10.12 2.22 -3.47
C VAL A 178 9.72 1.18 -2.43
N ARG A 179 10.58 1.00 -1.43
CA ARG A 179 10.37 0.12 -0.30
C ARG A 179 9.99 0.98 0.89
N PHE A 180 8.82 0.70 1.45
CA PHE A 180 8.42 1.28 2.71
C PHE A 180 8.74 0.27 3.81
N LYS A 181 9.45 0.72 4.84
CA LYS A 181 9.63 -0.07 6.05
C LYS A 181 8.33 0.04 6.85
N ILE A 182 7.70 -1.10 7.11
CA ILE A 182 6.54 -1.16 7.99
C ILE A 182 7.08 -1.02 9.41
N VAL A 183 7.00 0.19 9.97
CA VAL A 183 7.40 0.46 11.35
C VAL A 183 6.20 0.20 12.25
N SER A 184 5.92 -1.07 12.53
CA SER A 184 4.97 -1.42 13.58
C SER A 184 5.71 -1.49 14.90
N SER A 185 5.48 -0.53 15.79
CA SER A 185 5.94 -0.57 17.18
C SER A 185 5.37 -1.76 17.98
N HIS A 186 4.44 -2.53 17.38
CA HIS A 186 3.73 -3.64 18.01
C HIS A 186 4.21 -5.03 17.53
N LEU A 187 5.03 -5.13 16.47
CA LEU A 187 5.49 -6.43 15.93
C LEU A 187 6.72 -7.02 16.68
N ALA A 188 7.36 -6.25 17.56
CA ALA A 188 8.62 -6.66 18.22
C ALA A 188 8.46 -7.61 19.43
N ARG A 189 7.24 -8.05 19.76
CA ARG A 189 7.02 -9.02 20.85
C ARG A 189 6.42 -10.28 20.25
N GLY A 190 7.21 -11.35 20.24
CA GLY A 190 6.79 -12.66 19.76
C GLY A 190 5.45 -13.04 20.38
N THR A 191 4.40 -13.03 19.57
CA THR A 191 3.05 -13.40 19.97
C THR A 191 2.63 -14.55 19.06
N LYS A 192 2.36 -15.71 19.66
CA LYS A 192 1.75 -16.86 18.98
C LYS A 192 0.40 -17.16 19.66
N ILE A 193 -0.53 -17.59 18.79
CA ILE A 193 -1.84 -18.21 19.01
C ILE A 193 -3.02 -17.26 19.26
N PHE A 194 -3.94 -17.34 18.28
CA PHE A 194 -5.30 -16.80 18.26
C PHE A 194 -6.22 -17.65 19.15
N ASP A 195 -6.88 -17.03 20.11
CA ASP A 195 -8.20 -17.48 20.60
C ASP A 195 -9.25 -16.53 20.01
N MET A 196 -10.09 -17.04 19.11
CA MET A 196 -11.21 -16.30 18.52
C MET A 196 -12.44 -16.41 19.42
N ARG A 197 -12.34 -15.86 20.64
CA ARG A 197 -13.50 -15.45 21.41
C ARG A 197 -13.55 -13.93 21.50
N PRO A 198 -14.75 -13.32 21.49
CA PRO A 198 -14.87 -11.88 21.59
C PRO A 198 -14.44 -11.48 23.00
N ASN A 199 -13.32 -10.76 23.07
CA ASN A 199 -12.69 -10.25 24.28
C ASN A 199 -11.99 -11.32 25.13
N TYR A 200 -10.72 -11.59 24.87
CA TYR A 200 -9.60 -11.57 25.83
C TYR A 200 -8.34 -12.11 25.15
N LEU A 201 -7.28 -11.30 25.04
CA LEU A 201 -5.94 -11.79 24.77
C LEU A 201 -5.27 -12.08 26.12
N LEU A 202 -4.92 -13.35 26.37
CA LEU A 202 -4.00 -13.73 27.43
C LEU A 202 -2.59 -13.86 26.84
N THR A 203 -1.60 -13.31 27.53
CA THR A 203 -0.18 -13.59 27.25
C THR A 203 0.29 -14.75 28.13
N ASP A 204 1.34 -15.44 27.70
CA ASP A 204 1.97 -16.55 28.43
C ASP A 204 2.46 -16.17 29.85
N ASN A 205 2.52 -14.88 30.17
CA ASN A 205 2.98 -14.35 31.45
C ASN A 205 1.85 -13.78 32.34
N GLY A 206 0.58 -13.93 31.95
CA GLY A 206 -0.56 -13.41 32.73
C GLY A 206 -0.70 -11.88 32.72
N THR A 207 0.12 -11.15 31.95
CA THR A 207 0.00 -9.70 31.82
C THR A 207 -1.04 -9.37 30.77
N SER A 208 -2.15 -8.76 31.20
CA SER A 208 -3.16 -8.17 30.32
C SER A 208 -2.49 -7.16 29.40
N ILE A 209 -2.55 -7.42 28.09
CA ILE A 209 -2.35 -6.38 27.09
C ILE A 209 -3.60 -5.49 27.20
N GLY A 210 -3.41 -4.18 27.33
CA GLY A 210 -4.50 -3.24 27.60
C GLY A 210 -5.69 -3.43 26.66
N ASN A 211 -6.89 -3.13 27.17
CA ASN A 211 -8.15 -3.29 26.44
C ASN A 211 -8.04 -2.69 25.04
N PHE A 212 -8.37 -3.49 24.03
CA PHE A 212 -8.52 -2.95 22.68
C PHE A 212 -9.62 -1.91 22.68
N PRO A 213 -9.44 -0.79 21.96
CA PRO A 213 -10.51 0.16 21.78
C PRO A 213 -11.69 -0.56 21.12
N THR A 214 -12.84 -0.50 21.78
CA THR A 214 -14.11 -0.95 21.24
C THR A 214 -14.39 -0.24 19.90
N PRO A 215 -15.22 -0.82 19.01
CA PRO A 215 -15.63 -0.13 17.79
C PRO A 215 -16.13 1.29 18.04
N ALA A 216 -16.85 1.51 19.15
CA ALA A 216 -17.30 2.84 19.57
C ALA A 216 -16.15 3.79 19.92
N GLU A 217 -15.07 3.30 20.53
CA GLU A 217 -13.86 4.08 20.81
C GLU A 217 -13.09 4.42 19.54
N ILE A 218 -13.00 3.48 18.59
CA ILE A 218 -12.41 3.74 17.27
C ILE A 218 -13.21 4.81 16.54
N THR A 219 -14.54 4.72 16.50
CA THR A 219 -15.40 5.73 15.89
C THR A 219 -15.24 7.10 16.55
N ARG A 220 -15.18 7.16 17.89
CA ARG A 220 -14.96 8.42 18.62
C ARG A 220 -13.60 9.04 18.31
N GLU A 221 -12.55 8.22 18.23
CA GLU A 221 -11.20 8.70 17.92
C GLU A 221 -11.08 9.19 16.48
N THR A 222 -11.71 8.50 15.52
CA THR A 222 -11.79 8.98 14.12
C THR A 222 -12.50 10.32 14.04
N ALA A 223 -13.68 10.44 14.65
CA ALA A 223 -14.44 11.70 14.68
C ALA A 223 -13.65 12.84 15.38
N ARG A 224 -12.86 12.51 16.41
CA ARG A 224 -11.97 13.47 17.08
C ARG A 224 -10.89 13.99 16.13
N ARG A 225 -10.26 13.10 15.36
CA ARG A 225 -9.22 13.46 14.38
C ARG A 225 -9.77 14.31 13.23
N GLU A 226 -10.94 13.96 12.69
CA GLU A 226 -11.61 14.75 11.66
C GLU A 226 -11.93 16.16 12.15
N ARG A 227 -12.46 16.31 13.37
CA ARG A 227 -12.70 17.64 13.97
C ARG A 227 -11.42 18.44 14.19
N GLU A 228 -10.34 17.78 14.59
CA GLU A 228 -9.04 18.43 14.76
C GLU A 228 -8.46 18.91 13.42
N GLN A 229 -8.62 18.12 12.36
CA GLN A 229 -8.20 18.48 11.03
C GLN A 229 -9.00 19.68 10.49
N LEU A 230 -10.33 19.64 10.61
CA LEU A 230 -11.18 20.77 10.21
C LEU A 230 -10.81 22.06 10.95
N ARG A 231 -10.50 21.99 12.26
CA ARG A 231 -10.03 23.15 13.03
C ARG A 231 -8.69 23.69 12.53
N LYS A 232 -7.77 22.83 12.09
CA LYS A 232 -6.47 23.25 11.53
C LYS A 232 -6.68 23.95 10.19
N GLU A 233 -7.50 23.38 9.31
CA GLU A 233 -7.85 23.98 8.02
C GLU A 233 -8.55 25.34 8.19
N GLU A 234 -9.49 25.46 9.13
CA GLU A 234 -10.16 26.73 9.43
C GLU A 234 -9.18 27.78 9.98
N ALA A 235 -8.25 27.39 10.86
CA ALA A 235 -7.23 28.29 11.38
C ALA A 235 -6.22 28.74 10.30
N GLU A 236 -5.89 27.87 9.34
CA GLU A 236 -5.05 28.23 8.19
C GLU A 236 -5.76 29.20 7.25
N ASN A 237 -7.05 28.98 6.97
CA ASN A 237 -7.87 29.89 6.18
C ASN A 237 -8.00 31.27 6.85
N GLN A 238 -8.27 31.32 8.16
CA GLN A 238 -8.31 32.58 8.91
C GLN A 238 -6.97 33.32 8.89
N ARG A 239 -5.84 32.59 8.98
CA ARG A 239 -4.50 33.20 8.84
C ARG A 239 -4.26 33.75 7.44
N ALA A 240 -4.70 33.04 6.40
CA ALA A 240 -4.60 33.51 5.03
C ALA A 240 -5.43 34.78 4.81
N ASP A 241 -6.65 34.84 5.36
CA ASP A 241 -7.53 36.01 5.28
C ASP A 241 -6.95 37.23 5.99
N ILE A 242 -6.42 37.06 7.20
CA ILE A 242 -5.75 38.15 7.95
C ILE A 242 -4.50 38.62 7.19
N GLY A 243 -3.71 37.70 6.64
CA GLY A 243 -2.55 38.02 5.82
C GLY A 243 -2.93 38.80 4.57
N HIS A 244 -4.03 38.41 3.91
CA HIS A 244 -4.54 39.10 2.72
C HIS A 244 -5.05 40.51 3.07
N ALA A 245 -5.81 40.67 4.16
CA ALA A 245 -6.31 41.96 4.63
C ALA A 245 -5.16 42.93 4.98
N LEU A 246 -4.14 42.45 5.72
CA LEU A 246 -2.95 43.25 6.04
C LEU A 246 -2.17 43.64 4.79
N THR A 247 -2.11 42.76 3.79
CA THR A 247 -1.43 43.05 2.51
C THR A 247 -2.20 44.11 1.72
N LYS A 248 -3.55 44.09 1.75
CA LYS A 248 -4.39 45.08 1.07
C LYS A 248 -4.24 46.47 1.69
N GLU A 249 -4.21 46.58 3.02
CA GLU A 249 -3.99 47.86 3.71
C GLU A 249 -2.57 48.41 3.47
N ARG A 250 -1.55 47.54 3.49
CA ARG A 250 -0.16 47.94 3.15
C ARG A 250 -0.04 48.41 1.70
N LEU A 251 -0.72 47.72 0.78
CA LEU A 251 -0.79 48.13 -0.63
C LEU A 251 -1.47 49.50 -0.76
N LYS A 252 -2.63 49.70 -0.13
CA LYS A 252 -3.33 50.99 -0.15
C LYS A 252 -2.46 52.13 0.38
N ALA A 253 -1.81 51.94 1.52
CA ALA A 253 -0.91 52.93 2.11
C ALA A 253 0.30 53.22 1.22
N ALA A 254 0.91 52.20 0.62
CA ALA A 254 2.03 52.35 -0.29
C ALA A 254 1.64 53.09 -1.58
N LEU A 255 0.47 52.77 -2.16
CA LEU A 255 -0.02 53.45 -3.35
C LEU A 255 -0.38 54.92 -3.06
N LEU A 256 -1.02 55.22 -1.93
CA LEU A 256 -1.28 56.59 -1.51
C LEU A 256 0.02 57.39 -1.34
N ALA A 257 1.04 56.80 -0.70
CA ALA A 257 2.35 57.44 -0.56
C ALA A 257 2.99 57.70 -1.94
N ALA A 258 3.06 56.69 -2.80
CA ALA A 258 3.66 56.78 -4.12
C ALA A 258 2.99 57.84 -5.02
N VAL A 259 1.65 57.88 -5.03
CA VAL A 259 0.88 58.82 -5.86
C VAL A 259 0.98 60.25 -5.33
N TYR A 260 0.76 60.47 -4.03
CA TYR A 260 0.67 61.82 -3.48
C TYR A 260 2.04 62.43 -3.12
N ARG A 261 2.98 61.63 -2.62
CA ARG A 261 4.32 62.11 -2.20
C ARG A 261 5.29 62.10 -3.37
N ASP A 262 5.39 60.97 -4.05
CA ASP A 262 6.42 60.74 -5.06
C ASP A 262 5.94 61.09 -6.48
N LYS A 263 4.67 61.49 -6.61
CA LYS A 263 4.02 61.89 -7.87
C LYS A 263 4.08 60.81 -8.96
N LEU A 264 4.12 59.54 -8.55
CA LEU A 264 4.06 58.41 -9.47
C LEU A 264 2.65 58.26 -10.03
N SER A 265 2.55 57.84 -11.28
CA SER A 265 1.28 57.36 -11.81
C SER A 265 0.84 56.10 -11.05
N HIS A 266 -0.47 55.80 -11.06
CA HIS A 266 -1.00 54.60 -10.43
C HIS A 266 -0.30 53.33 -10.94
N GLU A 267 -0.01 53.25 -12.23
CA GLU A 267 0.63 52.09 -12.84
C GLU A 267 2.08 51.89 -12.37
N GLU A 268 2.85 52.99 -12.27
CA GLU A 268 4.21 53.00 -11.73
C GLU A 268 4.22 52.64 -10.25
N ALA A 269 3.27 53.14 -9.46
CA ALA A 269 3.13 52.82 -8.05
C ALA A 269 2.86 51.32 -7.82
N LEU A 270 1.99 50.70 -8.62
CA LEU A 270 1.76 49.26 -8.60
C LEU A 270 3.01 48.47 -9.03
N GLY A 271 3.75 48.96 -10.03
CA GLY A 271 5.00 48.34 -10.49
C GLY A 271 6.10 48.38 -9.43
N GLN A 272 6.24 49.51 -8.73
CA GLN A 272 7.19 49.69 -7.64
C GLN A 272 6.83 48.78 -6.46
N PHE A 273 5.56 48.73 -6.07
CA PHE A 273 5.10 47.81 -5.01
C PHE A 273 5.37 46.34 -5.35
N ALA A 274 5.14 45.94 -6.60
CA ALA A 274 5.44 44.59 -7.07
C ALA A 274 6.93 44.24 -6.88
N LYS A 275 7.80 45.16 -7.28
CA LYS A 275 9.26 45.01 -7.17
C LYS A 275 9.71 44.92 -5.71
N ASP A 276 9.24 45.82 -4.85
CA ASP A 276 9.66 45.90 -3.45
C ASP A 276 9.21 44.70 -2.61
N ASN A 277 8.14 44.03 -3.03
CA ASN A 277 7.58 42.86 -2.33
C ASN A 277 7.82 41.53 -3.06
N ASN A 278 8.61 41.54 -4.14
CA ASN A 278 8.89 40.37 -4.97
C ASN A 278 7.61 39.65 -5.44
N LEU A 279 6.62 40.43 -5.90
CA LEU A 279 5.35 39.96 -6.43
C LEU A 279 5.32 40.11 -7.96
N SER A 280 4.64 39.18 -8.63
CA SER A 280 4.31 39.35 -10.05
C SER A 280 3.24 40.42 -10.25
N ARG A 281 3.19 41.03 -11.44
CA ARG A 281 2.20 42.05 -11.76
C ARG A 281 0.76 41.56 -11.58
N ALA A 282 0.47 40.35 -12.04
CA ALA A 282 -0.86 39.72 -11.88
C ALA A 282 -1.26 39.50 -10.42
N GLN A 283 -0.31 39.29 -9.49
CA GLN A 283 -0.60 39.20 -8.06
C GLN A 283 -0.98 40.56 -7.48
N VAL A 284 -0.26 41.62 -7.87
CA VAL A 284 -0.54 42.98 -7.42
C VAL A 284 -1.87 43.49 -7.97
N ASP A 285 -2.19 43.22 -9.24
CA ASP A 285 -3.48 43.61 -9.83
C ASP A 285 -4.67 42.95 -9.11
N ARG A 286 -4.52 41.68 -8.69
CA ARG A 286 -5.53 41.00 -7.86
C ARG A 286 -5.69 41.62 -6.47
N LEU A 287 -4.59 42.04 -5.84
CA LEU A 287 -4.62 42.71 -4.54
C LEU A 287 -5.20 44.13 -4.62
N ALA A 288 -4.92 44.83 -5.72
CA ALA A 288 -5.41 46.17 -6.00
C ALA A 288 -6.90 46.21 -6.38
N ALA A 289 -7.49 45.06 -6.74
CA ALA A 289 -8.90 44.96 -7.07
C ALA A 289 -9.79 45.49 -5.93
N GLY A 290 -10.58 46.52 -6.23
CA GLY A 290 -11.47 47.19 -5.29
C GLY A 290 -10.76 48.07 -4.25
N ILE A 291 -9.51 48.48 -4.48
CA ILE A 291 -8.89 49.59 -3.74
C ILE A 291 -9.18 50.88 -4.51
N GLU A 292 -9.99 51.75 -3.92
CA GLU A 292 -10.15 53.14 -4.37
C GLU A 292 -9.04 54.00 -3.75
N ILE A 293 -8.34 54.78 -4.58
CA ILE A 293 -7.17 55.61 -4.24
C ILE A 293 -7.50 57.06 -4.52
#